data_AF-A0A2H9T1G5-F1
#
_entry.id   AF-A0A2H9T1G5-F1
#
_cell.length_a   1.000
_cell.length_b   1.000
_cell.length_c   1.000
_cell.angle_alpha   90.00
_cell.angle_beta   90.00
_cell.angle_gamma   90.00
#
_symmetry.space_group_name_H-M   'P 1'
#
loop_
_entity.id
_entity.type
_entity.pdbx_description
1 polymer ?
#
loop_
_entity_poly.entity_id
_entity_poly.type
_entity_poly.pdbx_seq_one_letter_code
_entity_poly.pdbx_strand_id
1 'polypeptide(L)'
;MNSYQRQIQKFSNERNWGQFYNPKDILLGIVEEVGELRNLIKWEQNTEILKKVLKGNKGEVKDAVGDIYWFLSLLANSCGVDIDEAIKMTIRDNKKRFPVKKTKGKHTNTYLGGHDGKY
;
A
#
# COMPACT_ATOMS: atom_id res chain seq x y z
N MET A 1 7.66 -8.29 -13.45
CA MET A 1 8.13 -7.15 -12.65
C MET A 1 7.83 -5.89 -13.45
N ASN A 2 7.29 -4.83 -12.86
CA ASN A 2 7.02 -3.57 -13.58
C ASN A 2 8.29 -2.70 -13.74
N SER A 3 8.15 -1.55 -14.42
CA SER A 3 9.25 -0.63 -14.70
C SER A 3 9.83 0.03 -13.45
N TYR A 4 9.01 0.35 -12.45
CA TYR A 4 9.48 1.01 -11.23
C TYR A 4 10.20 0.03 -10.31
N GLN A 5 9.63 -1.15 -10.09
CA GLN A 5 10.25 -2.22 -9.30
C GLN A 5 11.65 -2.59 -9.85
N ARG A 6 11.82 -2.61 -11.19
CA ARG A 6 13.13 -2.74 -11.86
C ARG A 6 14.09 -1.60 -11.58
N GLN A 7 13.63 -0.35 -11.66
CA GLN A 7 14.47 0.82 -11.40
C GLN A 7 14.97 0.84 -9.96
N ILE A 8 14.11 0.46 -9.01
CA ILE A 8 14.44 0.37 -7.58
C ILE A 8 15.48 -0.74 -7.35
N GLN A 9 15.29 -1.92 -7.95
CA GLN A 9 16.30 -2.99 -7.89
C GLN A 9 17.66 -2.51 -8.42
N LYS A 10 17.66 -1.83 -9.57
CA LYS A 10 18.88 -1.30 -10.18
C LYS A 10 19.56 -0.28 -9.26
N PHE A 11 18.80 0.68 -8.72
CA PHE A 11 19.30 1.70 -7.81
C PHE A 11 19.97 1.09 -6.57
N SER A 12 19.33 0.06 -6.00
CA SER A 12 19.88 -0.65 -4.84
C SER A 12 21.17 -1.41 -5.19
N ASN A 13 21.18 -2.12 -6.32
CA ASN A 13 22.36 -2.87 -6.78
C ASN A 13 23.55 -1.94 -7.05
N GLU A 14 23.32 -0.79 -7.71
CA GLU A 14 24.36 0.22 -7.98
C GLU A 14 25.01 0.75 -6.70
N ARG A 15 24.32 0.67 -5.56
CA ARG A 15 24.82 1.11 -4.25
C ARG A 15 25.24 -0.03 -3.34
N ASN A 16 25.16 -1.27 -3.83
CA ASN A 16 25.35 -2.48 -3.03
C ASN A 16 24.54 -2.46 -1.72
N TRP A 17 23.32 -1.91 -1.76
CA TRP A 17 22.48 -1.79 -0.56
C TRP A 17 21.81 -3.10 -0.15
N GLY A 18 21.80 -4.09 -1.05
CA GLY A 18 21.30 -5.44 -0.78
C GLY A 18 21.90 -6.08 0.48
N GLN A 19 23.13 -5.74 0.86
CA GLN A 19 23.78 -6.26 2.07
C GLN A 19 23.12 -5.79 3.39
N PHE A 20 22.39 -4.67 3.37
CA PHE A 20 21.71 -4.10 4.54
C PHE A 20 20.23 -4.48 4.62
N TYR A 21 19.72 -5.19 3.62
CA TYR A 21 18.32 -5.54 3.51
C TYR A 21 17.98 -6.81 4.28
N ASN A 22 17.79 -6.66 5.58
CA ASN A 22 16.99 -7.60 6.34
C ASN A 22 15.50 -7.36 6.01
N PRO A 23 14.71 -8.39 5.63
CA PRO A 23 13.27 -8.24 5.37
C PRO A 23 12.50 -7.55 6.52
N LYS A 24 12.93 -7.76 7.78
CA LYS A 24 12.37 -7.08 8.95
C LYS A 24 12.56 -5.57 8.86
N ASP A 25 13.76 -5.11 8.49
CA ASP A 25 14.10 -3.69 8.49
C ASP A 25 13.42 -2.98 7.31
N ILE A 26 13.30 -3.64 6.15
CA ILE A 26 12.50 -3.11 5.03
C ILE A 26 11.03 -2.98 5.44
N LEU A 27 10.47 -3.98 6.13
CA LEU A 27 9.10 -3.92 6.61
C LEU A 27 8.90 -2.78 7.61
N LEU A 28 9.88 -2.50 8.48
CA LEU A 28 9.84 -1.35 9.37
C LEU A 28 9.85 -0.03 8.61
N GLY A 29 10.62 0.08 7.52
CA GLY A 29 10.55 1.25 6.62
C GLY A 29 9.14 1.50 6.08
N ILE A 30 8.41 0.45 5.66
CA ILE A 30 7.00 0.61 5.24
C ILE A 30 6.14 1.19 6.38
N VAL A 31 6.34 0.73 7.62
CA VAL A 31 5.58 1.20 8.78
C VAL A 31 5.92 2.66 9.09
N GLU A 32 7.19 3.06 8.95
CA GLU A 32 7.65 4.43 9.14
C GLU A 32 6.97 5.39 8.16
N GLU A 33 6.97 5.07 6.86
CA GLU A 33 6.35 5.92 5.83
C GLU A 33 4.81 5.98 5.95
N VAL A 34 4.18 4.89 6.38
CA VAL A 34 2.75 4.91 6.76
C VAL A 34 2.53 5.82 7.96
N GLY A 35 3.47 5.86 8.91
CA GLY A 35 3.48 6.77 10.05
C GLY A 35 3.56 8.24 9.64
N GLU A 36 4.38 8.56 8.65
CA GLU A 36 4.47 9.91 8.07
C GLU A 36 3.13 10.34 7.47
N LEU A 37 2.54 9.51 6.59
CA LEU A 37 1.23 9.78 6.02
C LEU A 37 0.15 9.91 7.10
N ARG A 38 0.21 9.08 8.15
CA ARG A 38 -0.70 9.14 9.29
C ARG A 38 -0.55 10.45 10.07
N ASN A 39 0.65 11.02 10.17
CA ASN A 39 0.89 12.25 10.94
C ASN A 39 0.06 13.44 10.43
N LEU A 40 -0.27 13.46 9.14
CA LEU A 40 -1.16 14.46 8.54
C LEU A 40 -2.57 14.46 9.14
N ILE A 41 -3.05 13.31 9.61
CA ILE A 41 -4.47 13.09 9.89
C ILE A 41 -4.78 12.55 11.30
N LYS A 42 -3.77 12.17 12.08
CA LYS A 42 -3.93 11.38 13.32
C LYS A 42 -4.80 12.00 14.42
N TRP A 43 -5.02 13.32 14.41
CA TRP A 43 -5.77 14.04 15.45
C TRP A 43 -7.16 14.50 15.00
N GLU A 44 -7.57 14.19 13.77
CA GLU A 44 -8.85 14.61 13.21
C GLU A 44 -9.76 13.40 12.95
N GLN A 45 -11.07 13.59 13.17
CA GLN A 45 -12.10 12.56 12.98
C GLN A 45 -13.11 12.94 11.88
N ASN A 46 -13.30 14.23 11.62
CA ASN A 46 -14.22 14.72 10.62
C ASN A 46 -13.70 14.44 9.20
N THR A 47 -14.42 13.60 8.45
CA THR A 47 -14.03 13.15 7.11
C THR A 47 -13.83 14.29 6.10
N GLU A 48 -14.65 15.35 6.17
CA GLU A 48 -14.52 16.46 5.22
C GLU A 48 -13.31 17.33 5.53
N ILE A 49 -12.95 17.47 6.81
CA ILE A 49 -11.71 18.14 7.21
C ILE A 49 -10.50 17.29 6.79
N LEU A 50 -10.52 15.98 7.04
CA LEU A 50 -9.46 15.04 6.61
C LEU A 50 -9.17 15.15 5.10
N LYS A 51 -10.21 15.16 4.26
CA LYS A 51 -10.07 15.32 2.81
C LYS A 51 -9.42 16.66 2.44
N LYS A 52 -9.79 17.74 3.13
CA LYS A 52 -9.20 19.07 2.90
C LYS A 52 -7.73 19.10 3.30
N VAL A 53 -7.37 18.51 4.44
CA VAL A 53 -5.98 18.42 4.92
C VAL A 53 -5.11 17.63 3.93
N LEU A 54 -5.55 16.43 3.51
CA LEU A 54 -4.80 15.63 2.53
C LEU A 54 -4.68 16.33 1.17
N LYS A 55 -5.72 17.04 0.73
CA LYS A 55 -5.68 17.81 -0.52
C LYS A 55 -4.77 19.04 -0.43
N GLY A 56 -4.76 19.72 0.72
CA GLY A 56 -3.91 20.88 0.99
C GLY A 56 -2.43 20.51 1.07
N ASN A 57 -2.11 19.34 1.62
CA ASN A 57 -0.75 18.83 1.79
C ASN A 57 -0.37 17.78 0.73
N LYS A 58 -0.79 18.00 -0.53
CA LYS A 58 -0.60 17.03 -1.62
C LYS A 58 0.86 16.63 -1.86
N GLY A 59 1.82 17.52 -1.57
CA GLY A 59 3.25 17.22 -1.65
C GLY A 59 3.65 16.11 -0.68
N GLU A 60 3.42 16.32 0.61
CA GLU A 60 3.70 15.34 1.68
C GLU A 60 2.97 14.00 1.45
N VAL A 61 1.72 14.04 0.95
CA VAL A 61 0.99 12.83 0.58
C VAL A 61 1.68 12.09 -0.58
N LYS A 62 2.16 12.83 -1.59
CA LYS A 62 2.84 12.23 -2.74
C LYS A 62 4.16 11.59 -2.33
N ASP A 63 4.92 12.25 -1.46
CA ASP A 63 6.21 11.77 -0.98
C ASP A 63 6.02 10.47 -0.18
N ALA A 64 5.17 10.49 0.86
CA ALA A 64 4.89 9.30 1.68
C ALA A 64 4.33 8.12 0.86
N VAL A 65 3.44 8.37 -0.12
CA VAL A 65 2.94 7.30 -1.01
C VAL A 65 4.06 6.73 -1.89
N GLY A 66 4.98 7.58 -2.36
CA GLY A 66 6.16 7.16 -3.10
C GLY A 66 7.09 6.28 -2.27
N ASP A 67 7.36 6.68 -1.02
CA ASP A 67 8.27 5.97 -0.13
C ASP A 67 7.68 4.64 0.37
N ILE A 68 6.37 4.59 0.65
CA ILE A 68 5.66 3.32 0.88
C ILE A 68 5.84 2.37 -0.31
N TYR A 69 5.68 2.87 -1.54
CA TYR A 69 5.86 2.04 -2.74
C TYR A 69 7.32 1.62 -2.93
N TRP A 70 8.28 2.47 -2.58
CA TRP A 70 9.70 2.18 -2.62
C TRP A 70 10.05 0.99 -1.73
N PHE A 71 9.71 1.07 -0.43
CA PHE A 71 9.98 -0.01 0.51
C PHE A 71 9.20 -1.29 0.19
N LEU A 72 7.95 -1.18 -0.28
CA LEU A 72 7.20 -2.34 -0.76
C LEU A 72 7.91 -3.03 -1.94
N SER A 73 8.47 -2.24 -2.87
CA SER A 73 9.22 -2.77 -4.01
C SER A 73 10.53 -3.44 -3.59
N LEU A 74 11.26 -2.85 -2.63
CA LEU A 74 12.44 -3.49 -2.03
C LEU A 74 12.10 -4.83 -1.39
N LEU A 75 11.00 -4.88 -0.62
CA LEU A 75 10.55 -6.11 0.02
C LEU A 75 10.16 -7.16 -1.01
N ALA A 76 9.34 -6.79 -1.99
CA ALA A 76 8.92 -7.68 -3.07
C ALA A 76 10.12 -8.25 -3.82
N ASN A 77 11.10 -7.41 -4.16
CA ASN A 77 12.35 -7.84 -4.79
C ASN A 77 13.13 -8.83 -3.93
N SER A 78 13.29 -8.55 -2.63
CA SER A 78 13.99 -9.44 -1.70
C SER A 78 13.32 -10.82 -1.56
N CYS A 79 12.00 -10.89 -1.77
CA CYS A 79 11.21 -12.11 -1.72
C CYS A 79 11.02 -12.79 -3.09
N GLY A 80 11.57 -12.23 -4.18
CA GLY A 80 11.33 -12.74 -5.54
C GLY A 80 9.89 -12.58 -6.03
N VAL A 81 9.14 -11.61 -5.48
CA VAL A 81 7.73 -11.36 -5.80
C VAL A 81 7.61 -10.29 -6.89
N ASP A 82 6.82 -10.60 -7.92
CA ASP A 82 6.40 -9.63 -8.92
C ASP A 82 5.14 -8.88 -8.46
N ILE A 83 5.24 -7.57 -8.26
CA ILE A 83 4.11 -6.75 -7.78
C ILE A 83 2.93 -6.79 -8.75
N ASP A 84 3.17 -6.82 -10.06
CA ASP A 84 2.09 -6.82 -11.06
C ASP A 84 1.29 -8.13 -11.01
N GLU A 85 1.97 -9.26 -10.80
CA GLU A 85 1.30 -10.55 -10.62
C GLU A 85 0.56 -10.61 -9.28
N ALA A 86 1.19 -10.12 -8.20
CA ALA A 86 0.57 -10.05 -6.88
C ALA A 86 -0.73 -9.21 -6.89
N ILE A 87 -0.73 -8.04 -7.54
CA ILE A 87 -1.93 -7.21 -7.63
C ILE A 87 -2.99 -7.83 -8.56
N LYS A 88 -2.60 -8.48 -9.66
CA LYS A 88 -3.54 -9.21 -10.53
C LYS A 88 -4.27 -10.31 -9.75
N MET A 89 -3.54 -11.10 -8.96
CA MET A 89 -4.12 -12.13 -8.10
C MET A 89 -5.07 -11.52 -7.06
N THR A 90 -4.63 -10.46 -6.38
CA THR A 90 -5.43 -9.76 -5.36
C THR A 90 -6.73 -9.20 -5.96
N ILE A 91 -6.68 -8.58 -7.14
CA ILE A 91 -7.87 -8.07 -7.84
C ILE A 91 -8.82 -9.22 -8.20
N ARG A 92 -8.30 -10.32 -8.74
CA ARG A 92 -9.12 -11.50 -9.09
C ARG A 92 -9.83 -12.05 -7.86
N ASP A 93 -9.13 -12.14 -6.74
CA ASP A 93 -9.69 -12.70 -5.51
C ASP A 93 -10.67 -11.73 -4.86
N ASN A 94 -10.40 -10.42 -4.89
CA ASN A 94 -11.37 -9.39 -4.48
C ASN A 94 -12.64 -9.38 -5.33
N LYS A 95 -12.56 -9.61 -6.66
CA LYS A 95 -13.75 -9.75 -7.52
C LYS A 95 -14.63 -10.94 -7.11
N LYS A 96 -14.02 -12.05 -6.67
CA LYS A 96 -14.74 -13.23 -6.16
C LYS A 96 -15.34 -12.96 -4.78
N ARG A 97 -14.56 -12.35 -3.89
CA ARG A 97 -14.94 -12.03 -2.51
C ARG A 97 -16.02 -10.95 -2.41
N PHE A 98 -16.04 -10.00 -3.35
CA PHE A 98 -16.93 -8.84 -3.34
C PHE A 98 -17.68 -8.68 -4.67
N PRO A 99 -18.56 -9.61 -5.04
CA PRO A 99 -19.27 -9.56 -6.31
C PRO A 99 -20.25 -8.38 -6.36
N VAL A 100 -20.29 -7.65 -7.49
CA VAL A 100 -21.09 -6.42 -7.68
C VAL A 100 -22.55 -6.57 -7.21
N LYS A 101 -23.19 -7.71 -7.53
CA LYS A 101 -24.59 -7.98 -7.15
C LYS A 101 -24.82 -7.98 -5.63
N LYS A 102 -23.79 -8.29 -4.83
CA LYS A 102 -23.88 -8.37 -3.36
C LYS A 102 -23.28 -7.15 -2.66
N THR A 103 -22.34 -6.45 -3.29
CA THR A 103 -21.53 -5.42 -2.61
C THR A 103 -21.73 -3.98 -3.11
N LYS A 104 -22.37 -3.76 -4.26
CA LYS A 104 -22.58 -2.39 -4.78
C LYS A 104 -23.38 -1.56 -3.77
N GLY A 105 -22.78 -0.46 -3.29
CA GLY A 105 -23.39 0.44 -2.32
C GLY A 105 -23.46 -0.09 -0.88
N LYS A 106 -22.79 -1.21 -0.58
CA LYS A 106 -22.75 -1.82 0.77
C LYS A 106 -21.32 -1.88 1.29
N HIS A 107 -21.14 -1.76 2.60
CA HIS A 107 -19.85 -1.98 3.25
C HIS A 107 -19.57 -3.48 3.47
N THR A 108 -18.37 -3.82 3.93
CA THR A 108 -17.93 -5.21 4.13
C THR A 108 -18.23 -5.77 5.52
N ASN A 109 -18.59 -4.93 6.50
CA ASN A 109 -18.93 -5.41 7.85
C ASN A 109 -20.21 -6.26 7.84
N THR A 110 -20.06 -7.59 7.98
CA THR A 110 -21.16 -8.57 7.93
C THR A 110 -22.11 -8.45 9.12
N TYR A 111 -21.63 -8.00 10.28
CA TYR A 111 -22.47 -7.77 11.47
C TYR A 111 -23.42 -6.58 11.33
N LEU A 112 -23.13 -5.66 10.41
CA LEU A 112 -23.95 -4.48 10.12
C LEU A 112 -24.69 -4.60 8.77
N GLY A 113 -24.89 -5.83 8.26
CA GLY A 113 -25.62 -6.08 7.00
C GLY A 113 -24.79 -5.92 5.72
N GLY A 114 -23.46 -5.83 5.86
CA GLY A 114 -22.52 -5.87 4.75
C GLY A 114 -22.29 -7.26 4.17
N HIS A 115 -21.42 -7.35 3.16
CA HIS A 115 -21.03 -8.63 2.57
C HIS A 115 -19.51 -8.78 2.49
N ASP A 116 -19.02 -9.91 2.98
CA ASP A 116 -17.63 -10.34 2.89
C ASP A 116 -17.59 -11.83 2.53
N GLY A 117 -17.16 -12.17 1.31
CA GLY A 117 -17.07 -13.56 0.85
C GLY A 117 -15.84 -14.33 1.34
N LYS A 118 -15.14 -13.87 2.39
CA LYS A 118 -14.02 -14.61 3.01
C LYS A 118 -14.49 -15.68 3.99
N TYR A 119 -15.70 -15.54 4.53
CA TYR A 119 -16.38 -16.48 5.41
C TYR A 119 -17.69 -16.94 4.75
#